data_AF-A0A7C9RJY2-F1
#
_entry.id   AF-A0A7C9RJY2-F1
#
_cell.length_a   1.000
_cell.length_b   1.000
_cell.length_c   1.000
_cell.angle_alpha   90.00
_cell.angle_beta   90.00
_cell.angle_gamma   90.00
#
_symmetry.space_group_name_H-M   'P 1'
#
loop_
_entity.id
_entity.type
_entity.pdbx_description
1 polymer ?
#
loop_
_entity_poly.entity_id
_entity_poly.type
_entity_poly.pdbx_seq_one_letter_code
_entity_poly.pdbx_strand_id
1 'polypeptide(L)'
;IGAIGESSAIITGATGAAPVTAEERAFLNKHRDIPTRGTATPFGHVVEAQFPLGLALAALSISRGALFPPNDKTGVEIEMTKAPSQIVVIGAGHWRGEGMALVEAV
;
A
#
# COMPACT_ATOMS: atom_id res chain seq x y z
N ILE A 1 8.11 10.08 -1.76
CA ILE A 1 8.63 9.18 -0.70
C ILE A 1 10.11 9.45 -0.47
N GLY A 2 10.62 9.23 0.76
CA GLY A 2 12.06 9.35 1.06
C GLY A 2 12.89 8.28 0.33
N ALA A 3 14.17 8.13 0.69
CA ALA A 3 15.00 7.09 0.09
C ALA A 3 14.44 5.69 0.44
N ILE A 4 14.01 4.96 -0.58
CA ILE A 4 13.55 3.57 -0.48
C ILE A 4 14.44 2.70 -1.39
N GLY A 5 14.69 1.46 -0.96
CA GLY A 5 15.52 0.51 -1.70
C GLY A 5 14.84 -0.05 -2.94
N GLU A 6 15.62 -0.76 -3.77
CA GLU A 6 15.15 -1.37 -5.03
C GLU A 6 14.08 -2.45 -4.83
N SER A 7 13.99 -3.04 -3.64
CA SER A 7 13.00 -4.07 -3.28
C SER A 7 11.88 -3.48 -2.44
N SER A 8 11.33 -2.35 -2.88
CA SER A 8 10.27 -1.62 -2.21
C SER A 8 8.89 -1.89 -2.80
N ALA A 9 7.86 -1.81 -1.96
CA ALA A 9 6.47 -1.85 -2.37
C ALA A 9 5.63 -0.83 -1.59
N ILE A 10 4.40 -0.57 -2.05
CA ILE A 10 3.43 0.29 -1.41
C ILE A 10 2.18 -0.52 -1.06
N ILE A 11 1.65 -0.32 0.15
CA ILE A 11 0.31 -0.76 0.53
C ILE A 11 -0.53 0.50 0.76
N THR A 12 -1.63 0.61 0.04
CA THR A 12 -2.58 1.72 0.16
C THR A 12 -3.84 1.27 0.89
N GLY A 13 -4.25 2.08 1.86
CA GLY A 13 -5.51 1.98 2.56
C GLY A 13 -6.67 2.68 1.86
N ALA A 14 -6.53 3.11 0.60
CA ALA A 14 -7.55 3.87 -0.13
C ALA A 14 -8.95 3.28 0.03
N THR A 15 -9.91 4.14 0.40
CA THR A 15 -11.23 3.73 0.87
C THR A 15 -12.27 3.56 -0.24
N GLY A 16 -11.98 4.08 -1.43
CA GLY A 16 -12.94 4.19 -2.54
C GLY A 16 -13.79 5.47 -2.50
N ALA A 17 -13.75 6.26 -1.42
CA ALA A 17 -14.40 7.56 -1.38
C ALA A 17 -13.72 8.53 -2.37
N ALA A 18 -14.52 9.12 -3.27
CA ALA A 18 -14.02 9.77 -4.48
C ALA A 18 -12.91 10.83 -4.27
N PRO A 19 -13.08 11.88 -3.43
CA PRO A 19 -12.06 12.92 -3.34
C PRO A 19 -10.74 12.39 -2.76
N VAL A 20 -10.80 11.66 -1.66
CA VAL A 20 -9.59 11.14 -0.98
C VAL A 20 -8.89 10.03 -1.78
N THR A 21 -9.66 9.18 -2.46
CA THR A 21 -9.09 8.12 -3.32
C THR A 21 -8.42 8.73 -4.55
N ALA A 22 -8.93 9.86 -5.07
CA ALA A 22 -8.28 10.57 -6.17
C ALA A 22 -6.92 11.15 -5.77
N GLU A 23 -6.79 11.65 -4.54
CA GLU A 23 -5.52 12.14 -4.00
C GLU A 23 -4.49 11.02 -3.83
N GLU A 24 -4.87 9.89 -3.22
CA GLU A 24 -4.00 8.71 -3.13
C GLU A 24 -3.64 8.18 -4.53
N ARG A 25 -4.60 8.14 -5.46
CA ARG A 25 -4.34 7.77 -6.85
C ARG A 25 -3.34 8.71 -7.53
N ALA A 26 -3.44 10.01 -7.29
CA ALA A 26 -2.50 10.99 -7.83
C ALA A 26 -1.08 10.81 -7.26
N PHE A 27 -0.96 10.45 -5.99
CA PHE A 27 0.31 10.07 -5.38
C PHE A 27 0.88 8.79 -6.01
N LEU A 28 0.09 7.71 -6.11
CA LEU A 28 0.51 6.45 -6.72
C LEU A 28 0.89 6.62 -8.19
N ASN A 29 0.23 7.52 -8.92
CA ASN A 29 0.57 7.82 -10.31
C ASN A 29 1.99 8.39 -10.48
N LYS A 30 2.58 9.02 -9.46
CA LYS A 30 3.98 9.49 -9.45
C LYS A 30 4.97 8.38 -9.14
N HIS A 31 4.48 7.21 -8.75
CA HIS A 31 5.23 6.06 -8.22
C HIS A 31 4.78 4.75 -8.91
N ARG A 32 4.39 4.83 -10.19
CA ARG A 32 3.77 3.73 -10.96
C ARG A 32 4.68 2.53 -11.19
N ASP A 33 5.99 2.74 -11.06
CA ASP A 33 7.03 1.75 -11.16
C ASP A 33 7.21 0.92 -9.87
N ILE A 34 6.56 1.33 -8.77
CA ILE A 34 6.65 0.63 -7.50
C ILE A 34 5.43 -0.30 -7.32
N PRO A 35 5.65 -1.60 -7.06
CA PRO A 35 4.57 -2.53 -6.77
C PRO A 35 3.65 -2.02 -5.66
N THR A 36 2.35 -1.94 -5.97
CA THR A 36 1.33 -1.38 -5.07
C THR A 36 0.25 -2.40 -4.77
N ARG A 37 -0.34 -2.36 -3.58
CA ARG A 37 -1.52 -3.17 -3.20
C ARG A 37 -2.57 -2.37 -2.45
N GLY A 38 -3.83 -2.50 -2.86
CA GLY A 38 -4.98 -1.97 -2.15
C GLY A 38 -5.57 -2.98 -1.16
N THR A 39 -5.69 -2.61 0.11
CA THR A 39 -6.25 -3.50 1.13
C THR A 39 -7.78 -3.52 1.13
N ALA A 40 -8.43 -2.45 0.64
CA ALA A 40 -9.88 -2.34 0.65
C ALA A 40 -10.58 -3.30 -0.33
N THR A 41 -9.91 -3.72 -1.41
CA THR A 41 -10.51 -4.68 -2.36
C THR A 41 -10.74 -6.06 -1.73
N PRO A 42 -9.73 -6.70 -1.07
CA PRO A 42 -9.95 -7.99 -0.41
C PRO A 42 -10.68 -7.92 0.94
N PHE A 43 -10.52 -6.84 1.72
CA PHE A 43 -11.03 -6.78 3.09
C PHE A 43 -12.25 -5.85 3.28
N GLY A 44 -12.64 -5.10 2.25
CA GLY A 44 -13.57 -3.98 2.41
C GLY A 44 -12.96 -2.80 3.15
N HIS A 45 -13.77 -1.78 3.44
CA HIS A 45 -13.32 -0.62 4.21
C HIS A 45 -13.51 -0.89 5.72
N VAL A 46 -12.41 -1.07 6.45
CA VAL A 46 -12.43 -1.42 7.89
C VAL A 46 -12.19 -0.20 8.82
N VAL A 47 -12.40 1.01 8.30
CA VAL A 47 -12.33 2.29 9.03
C VAL A 47 -11.02 2.43 9.81
N GLU A 48 -11.04 2.50 11.14
CA GLU A 48 -9.84 2.76 11.96
C GLU A 48 -8.81 1.63 11.87
N ALA A 49 -9.23 0.40 11.55
CA ALA A 49 -8.35 -0.74 11.40
C ALA A 49 -7.60 -0.75 10.05
N GLN A 50 -7.91 0.17 9.13
CA GLN A 50 -7.37 0.16 7.76
C GLN A 50 -5.84 0.30 7.74
N PHE A 51 -5.32 1.25 8.53
CA PHE A 51 -3.89 1.51 8.58
C PHE A 51 -3.12 0.41 9.35
N PRO A 52 -3.56 -0.03 10.55
CA PRO A 52 -2.96 -1.20 11.22
C PRO A 52 -2.99 -2.48 10.38
N LEU A 53 -4.07 -2.74 9.62
CA LEU A 53 -4.14 -3.85 8.69
C LEU A 53 -3.03 -3.76 7.63
N GLY A 54 -2.82 -2.57 7.06
CA GLY A 54 -1.72 -2.33 6.12
C GLY A 54 -0.34 -2.63 6.72
N LEU A 55 -0.09 -2.20 7.97
CA LEU A 55 1.15 -2.51 8.69
C LEU A 55 1.34 -4.01 8.90
N ALA A 56 0.28 -4.72 9.30
CA ALA A 56 0.34 -6.16 9.51
C ALA A 56 0.63 -6.91 8.20
N LEU A 57 -0.01 -6.52 7.10
CA LEU A 57 0.23 -7.11 5.78
C LEU A 57 1.63 -6.78 5.25
N ALA A 58 2.15 -5.58 5.52
CA ALA A 58 3.52 -5.20 5.19
C ALA A 58 4.53 -6.09 5.92
N ALA A 59 4.40 -6.20 7.25
CA ALA A 59 5.25 -7.04 8.08
C ALA A 59 5.18 -8.52 7.65
N LEU A 60 3.98 -9.02 7.36
CA LEU A 60 3.79 -10.39 6.89
C LEU A 60 4.45 -10.61 5.51
N SER A 61 4.32 -9.67 4.59
CA SER A 61 4.92 -9.76 3.25
C SER A 61 6.45 -9.80 3.30
N ILE A 62 7.05 -8.95 4.15
CA ILE A 62 8.50 -8.96 4.41
C ILE A 62 8.91 -10.29 5.05
N SER A 63 8.22 -10.72 6.11
CA SER A 63 8.50 -11.99 6.80
C SER A 63 8.40 -13.21 5.89
N ARG A 64 7.47 -13.20 4.93
CA ARG A 64 7.29 -14.29 3.95
C ARG A 64 8.18 -14.14 2.71
N GLY A 65 8.85 -13.01 2.54
CA GLY A 65 9.65 -12.71 1.35
C GLY A 65 8.83 -12.61 0.07
N ALA A 66 7.53 -12.28 0.16
CA ALA A 66 6.66 -12.14 -0.99
C ALA A 66 5.56 -11.11 -0.74
N LEU A 67 5.32 -10.24 -1.72
CA LEU A 67 4.11 -9.41 -1.75
C LEU A 67 2.94 -10.28 -2.23
N PHE A 68 1.77 -10.13 -1.61
CA PHE A 68 0.57 -10.86 -2.02
C PHE A 68 0.17 -10.50 -3.48
N PRO A 69 -0.60 -11.33 -4.19
CA PRO A 69 -0.96 -11.07 -5.59
C PRO A 69 -1.78 -9.77 -5.75
N PRO A 70 -1.71 -9.11 -6.92
CA PRO A 70 -2.56 -7.97 -7.22
C PRO A 70 -4.03 -8.40 -7.30
N ASN A 71 -4.92 -7.53 -6.84
CA ASN A 71 -6.36 -7.80 -6.75
C ASN A 71 -7.19 -6.86 -7.65
N ASP A 72 -6.54 -6.15 -8.58
CA ASP A 72 -7.21 -5.27 -9.55
C ASP A 72 -6.83 -5.60 -11.01
N LYS A 73 -7.71 -5.20 -11.94
CA LYS A 73 -7.48 -5.30 -13.41
C LYS A 73 -7.16 -3.95 -14.06
N THR A 74 -7.05 -2.89 -13.27
CA THR A 74 -6.82 -1.51 -13.70
C THR A 74 -5.35 -1.22 -14.01
N GLY A 75 -4.44 -2.08 -13.55
CA GLY A 75 -3.00 -1.94 -13.76
C GLY A 75 -2.34 -0.99 -12.76
N VAL A 76 -3.02 -0.66 -11.67
CA VAL A 76 -2.44 0.09 -10.55
C VAL A 76 -1.61 -0.86 -9.70
N GLU A 77 -2.17 -2.01 -9.35
CA GLU A 77 -1.44 -3.06 -8.64
C GLU A 77 -0.58 -3.85 -9.64
N ILE A 78 0.70 -3.49 -9.74
CA ILE A 78 1.67 -4.21 -10.58
C ILE A 78 2.40 -5.32 -9.82
N GLU A 79 2.88 -6.34 -10.53
CA GLU A 79 3.58 -7.47 -9.93
C GLU A 79 4.92 -7.10 -9.30
N MET A 80 5.29 -7.85 -8.25
CA MET A 80 6.61 -7.77 -7.62
C MET A 80 7.35 -9.08 -7.84
N THR A 81 8.49 -9.04 -8.52
CA THR A 81 9.28 -10.25 -8.86
C THR A 81 10.39 -10.58 -7.87
N LYS A 82 10.67 -9.67 -6.92
CA LYS A 82 11.70 -9.81 -5.89
C LYS A 82 11.05 -9.86 -4.51
N ALA A 83 11.74 -10.46 -3.54
CA ALA A 83 11.30 -10.41 -2.15
C ALA A 83 11.31 -8.95 -1.63
N PRO A 84 10.25 -8.46 -0.99
CA PRO A 84 10.22 -7.11 -0.44
C PRO A 84 11.12 -6.99 0.78
N SER A 85 11.97 -5.95 0.80
CA SER A 85 12.79 -5.56 1.96
C SER A 85 12.22 -4.35 2.68
N GLN A 86 11.42 -3.55 1.98
CA GLN A 86 10.81 -2.31 2.48
C GLN A 86 9.40 -2.18 1.92
N ILE A 87 8.43 -1.86 2.77
CA ILE A 87 7.05 -1.62 2.35
C ILE A 87 6.56 -0.33 2.98
N VAL A 88 6.13 0.61 2.14
CA VAL A 88 5.51 1.85 2.57
C VAL A 88 4.01 1.63 2.69
N VAL A 89 3.45 1.87 3.86
CA VAL A 89 2.01 1.84 4.10
C VAL A 89 1.49 3.26 4.11
N ILE A 90 0.51 3.56 3.25
CA ILE A 90 -0.18 4.84 3.19
C ILE A 90 -1.67 4.67 3.48
N GLY A 91 -2.29 5.71 4.00
CA GLY A 91 -3.74 5.81 4.02
C GLY A 91 -4.19 7.23 4.34
N ALA A 92 -5.27 7.65 3.70
CA ALA A 92 -5.96 8.89 4.01
C ALA A 92 -7.36 8.60 4.56
N GLY A 93 -7.68 9.27 5.67
CA GLY A 93 -8.96 9.14 6.36
C GLY A 93 -10.09 9.80 5.60
N HIS A 94 -11.31 9.27 5.74
CA HIS A 94 -12.48 9.78 5.04
C HIS A 94 -12.81 11.25 5.38
N TRP A 95 -12.50 11.73 6.59
CA TRP A 95 -12.79 13.09 7.02
C TRP A 95 -11.54 13.90 7.36
N ARG A 96 -10.66 13.34 8.20
CA ARG A 96 -9.38 13.92 8.62
C ARG A 96 -8.36 12.81 8.86
N GLY A 97 -7.09 13.16 8.73
CA GLY A 97 -5.97 12.29 9.04
C GLY A 97 -5.36 11.66 7.80
N GLU A 98 -4.05 11.71 7.72
CA GLU A 98 -3.24 11.01 6.73
C GLU A 98 -2.12 10.29 7.48
N GLY A 99 -1.69 9.15 6.96
CA GLY A 99 -0.66 8.34 7.57
C GLY A 99 0.27 7.75 6.53
N MET A 100 1.56 7.77 6.84
CA MET A 100 2.59 7.05 6.09
C MET A 100 3.54 6.39 7.08
N ALA A 101 3.84 5.11 6.87
CA ALA A 101 4.83 4.36 7.63
C ALA A 101 5.72 3.55 6.69
N LEU A 102 6.99 3.43 7.05
CA LEU A 102 7.91 2.48 6.43
C LEU A 102 8.03 1.26 7.35
N VAL A 103 7.82 0.07 6.79
CA VAL A 103 8.14 -1.20 7.44
C VAL A 103 9.33 -1.79 6.69
N GLU A 104 10.39 -2.17 7.39
CA GLU A 104 11.61 -2.71 6.78
C GLU A 104 12.14 -3.93 7.53
N ALA A 105 12.85 -4.79 6.81
CA ALA A 105 13.59 -5.89 7.41
C ALA A 105 14.76 -5.35 8.27
N VAL A 106 15.09 -6.07 9.34
CA VAL A 106 16.23 -5.79 10.24
C VAL A 106 17.32 -6.82 10.04
#